data_AF-A0A832QCB5-F1
#
_entry.id   AF-A0A832QCB5-F1
#
_cell.length_a   1.000
_cell.length_b   1.000
_cell.length_c   1.000
_cell.angle_alpha   90.00
_cell.angle_beta   90.00
_cell.angle_gamma   90.00
#
_symmetry.space_group_name_H-M   'P 1'
#
loop_
_entity.id
_entity.type
_entity.pdbx_description
1 polymer ?
#
loop_
_entity_poly.entity_id
_entity_poly.type
_entity_poly.pdbx_seq_one_letter_code
_entity_poly.pdbx_strand_id
1 'polypeptide(L)'
;MKHIFIDMDGTIAEYKGPNDKIIIEDYSKVFNMYISKRPVKIVLDAIKKLYENDEYYIISAAPNERAIQEKDEWLDKYFPVKKENRYYIKYPVADKASELEKILEKLNLNYEDVVLIDDHHDILKKVERMGIQVYHPSRIISRYEEILEK
;
A
#
# COMPACT_ATOMS: atom_id res chain seq x y z
N MET A 1 -12.46 -4.43 -14.99
CA MET A 1 -12.32 -4.27 -13.53
C MET A 1 -10.89 -4.64 -13.20
N LYS A 2 -10.18 -3.80 -12.44
CA LYS A 2 -8.82 -4.03 -11.99
C LYS A 2 -8.81 -4.35 -10.50
N HIS A 3 -7.71 -4.93 -10.04
CA HIS A 3 -7.42 -5.23 -8.64
C HIS A 3 -6.24 -4.36 -8.20
N ILE A 4 -6.52 -3.38 -7.34
CA ILE A 4 -5.54 -2.35 -6.95
C ILE A 4 -4.92 -2.74 -5.61
N PHE A 5 -3.68 -3.19 -5.65
CA PHE A 5 -2.87 -3.49 -4.48
C PHE A 5 -2.12 -2.23 -4.06
N ILE A 6 -2.30 -1.82 -2.81
CA ILE A 6 -1.86 -0.51 -2.32
C ILE A 6 -0.98 -0.72 -1.08
N ASP A 7 0.26 -0.24 -1.13
CA ASP A 7 1.08 -0.11 0.07
C ASP A 7 0.57 1.02 0.97
N MET A 8 0.98 1.03 2.24
CA MET A 8 0.58 2.06 3.20
C MET A 8 1.64 3.13 3.41
N ASP A 9 2.81 2.77 3.94
CA ASP A 9 3.75 3.72 4.54
C ASP A 9 4.56 4.41 3.44
N GLY A 10 4.40 5.71 3.26
CA GLY A 10 4.98 6.44 2.12
C GLY A 10 4.11 6.45 0.87
N THR A 11 3.01 5.68 0.89
CA THR A 11 2.04 5.60 -0.21
C THR A 11 0.74 6.33 0.14
N ILE A 12 -0.15 5.74 0.92
CA ILE A 12 -1.41 6.38 1.35
C ILE A 12 -1.34 6.99 2.76
N ALA A 13 -0.34 6.60 3.54
CA ALA A 13 0.00 7.15 4.85
C ALA A 13 1.39 7.80 4.76
N GLU A 14 1.61 8.89 5.50
CA GLU A 14 2.92 9.57 5.48
C GLU A 14 4.06 8.62 5.91
N TYR A 15 5.22 8.74 5.27
CA TYR A 15 6.41 8.00 5.67
C TYR A 15 7.09 8.70 6.85
N LYS A 16 6.83 8.22 8.07
CA LYS A 16 7.58 8.60 9.26
C LYS A 16 7.66 7.47 10.26
N GLY A 17 8.71 7.49 11.05
CA GLY A 17 8.86 6.75 12.29
C GLY A 17 8.63 7.63 13.52
N PRO A 18 9.01 7.18 14.72
CA PRO A 18 8.86 7.94 15.96
C PRO A 18 9.68 9.23 15.93
N ASN A 19 9.11 10.32 16.45
CA ASN A 19 9.76 11.65 16.51
C ASN A 19 10.26 12.13 15.14
N ASP A 20 9.48 11.89 14.08
CA ASP A 20 9.78 12.26 12.69
C ASP A 20 11.08 11.67 12.11
N LYS A 21 11.64 10.64 12.76
CA LYS A 21 12.78 9.88 12.22
C LYS A 21 12.33 8.86 11.20
N ILE A 22 13.14 8.60 10.19
CA ILE A 22 12.89 7.54 9.20
C ILE A 22 13.38 6.17 9.70
N ILE A 23 14.50 6.14 10.41
CA ILE A 23 15.12 4.89 10.88
C ILE A 23 14.46 4.44 12.19
N ILE A 24 14.06 3.18 12.23
CA ILE A 24 13.51 2.52 13.42
C ILE A 24 14.46 1.39 13.82
N GLU A 25 15.14 1.57 14.95
CA GLU A 25 16.12 0.59 15.45
C GLU A 25 15.43 -0.62 16.12
N ASP A 26 14.28 -0.41 16.76
CA ASP A 26 13.59 -1.43 17.54
C ASP A 26 12.06 -1.26 17.46
N TYR A 27 11.44 -2.01 16.54
CA TYR A 27 9.99 -2.00 16.34
C TYR A 27 9.19 -2.53 17.53
N SER A 28 9.80 -3.23 18.49
CA SER A 28 9.09 -3.73 19.68
C SER A 28 8.72 -2.61 20.67
N LYS A 29 9.50 -1.52 20.66
CA LYS A 29 9.34 -0.35 21.55
C LYS A 29 8.51 0.76 20.94
N VAL A 30 8.02 0.56 19.72
CA VAL A 30 7.19 1.53 19.01
C VAL A 30 5.73 1.26 19.31
N PHE A 31 5.01 2.31 19.70
CA PHE A 31 3.58 2.28 20.01
C PHE A 31 2.89 3.46 19.32
N ASN A 32 1.67 3.24 18.83
CA ASN A 32 0.81 4.22 18.18
C ASN A 32 1.47 4.92 16.98
N MET A 33 2.47 4.30 16.36
CA MET A 33 3.19 4.92 15.25
C MET A 33 2.35 4.89 13.99
N TYR A 34 1.76 3.75 13.64
CA TYR A 34 1.06 3.60 12.36
C TYR A 34 -0.28 4.32 12.42
N ILE A 35 -1.02 4.19 13.52
CA ILE A 35 -2.31 4.84 13.72
C ILE A 35 -2.23 6.38 13.73
N SER A 36 -1.09 6.94 14.17
CA SER A 36 -0.88 8.40 14.23
C SER A 36 -0.40 9.02 12.91
N LYS A 37 -0.16 8.21 11.86
CA LYS A 37 0.25 8.72 10.56
C LYS A 37 -0.88 9.52 9.92
N ARG A 38 -0.52 10.68 9.37
CA ARG A 38 -1.45 11.47 8.57
C ARG A 38 -1.71 10.76 7.23
N PRO A 39 -2.96 10.79 6.74
CA PRO A 39 -3.25 10.37 5.38
C PRO A 39 -2.64 11.32 4.37
N VAL A 40 -2.04 10.76 3.31
CA VAL A 40 -1.60 11.50 2.13
C VAL A 40 -2.85 11.74 1.28
N LYS A 41 -3.67 12.72 1.67
CA LYS A 41 -5.03 12.93 1.13
C LYS A 41 -5.08 12.97 -0.40
N ILE A 42 -4.15 13.67 -1.03
CA ILE A 42 -4.11 13.78 -2.49
C ILE A 42 -3.92 12.42 -3.18
N VAL A 43 -3.16 11.50 -2.59
CA VAL A 43 -2.99 10.14 -3.13
C VAL A 43 -4.27 9.34 -2.93
N LEU A 44 -4.92 9.44 -1.77
CA LEU A 44 -6.21 8.79 -1.51
C LEU A 44 -7.29 9.23 -2.50
N ASP A 45 -7.41 10.54 -2.73
CA ASP A 45 -8.39 11.13 -3.62
C ASP A 45 -8.11 10.73 -5.08
N ALA A 46 -6.83 10.73 -5.47
CA ALA A 46 -6.39 10.28 -6.79
C ALA A 46 -6.72 8.80 -7.02
N ILE A 47 -6.42 7.91 -6.07
CA ILE A 47 -6.75 6.47 -6.18
C ILE A 47 -8.26 6.28 -6.32
N LYS A 48 -9.06 6.92 -5.45
CA LYS A 48 -10.53 6.81 -5.50
C LYS A 48 -11.08 7.29 -6.83
N LYS A 49 -10.54 8.37 -7.40
CA LYS A 49 -11.01 8.89 -8.69
C LYS A 49 -10.59 8.03 -9.87
N LEU A 50 -9.34 7.57 -9.89
CA LEU A 50 -8.78 6.78 -10.99
C LEU A 50 -9.35 5.36 -11.06
N TYR A 51 -9.76 4.83 -9.90
CA TYR A 51 -10.13 3.42 -9.71
C TYR A 51 -11.45 3.28 -8.94
N GLU A 52 -12.42 4.17 -9.19
CA GLU A 52 -13.69 4.27 -8.43
C GLU A 52 -14.52 2.96 -8.46
N ASN A 53 -14.40 2.18 -9.53
CA ASN A 53 -15.18 0.97 -9.77
C ASN A 53 -14.35 -0.33 -9.70
N ASP A 54 -13.15 -0.25 -9.12
CA ASP A 54 -12.21 -1.36 -9.01
C ASP A 54 -12.08 -1.86 -7.56
N GLU A 55 -11.59 -3.08 -7.35
CA GLU A 55 -11.46 -3.67 -6.01
C GLU A 55 -10.12 -3.29 -5.38
N TYR A 56 -10.15 -2.87 -4.13
CA TYR A 56 -8.95 -2.46 -3.38
C TYR A 56 -8.43 -3.56 -2.46
N TYR A 57 -7.11 -3.69 -2.43
CA TYR A 57 -6.36 -4.57 -1.55
C TYR A 57 -5.22 -3.80 -0.90
N ILE A 58 -4.93 -4.12 0.35
CA ILE A 58 -3.75 -3.59 1.03
C ILE A 58 -2.65 -4.64 1.00
N ILE A 59 -1.42 -4.23 0.66
CA ILE A 59 -0.23 -5.07 0.78
C ILE A 59 0.88 -4.28 1.48
N SER A 60 0.95 -4.41 2.80
CA SER A 60 1.82 -3.55 3.62
C SER A 60 2.78 -4.34 4.49
N ALA A 61 4.02 -3.87 4.59
CA ALA A 61 4.99 -4.43 5.51
C ALA A 61 4.55 -4.21 6.97
N ALA A 62 4.60 -5.28 7.77
CA ALA A 62 4.30 -5.25 9.19
C ALA A 62 5.37 -6.03 9.99
N PRO A 63 6.09 -5.37 10.92
CA PRO A 63 7.14 -6.02 11.72
C PRO A 63 6.60 -6.87 12.88
N ASN A 64 5.39 -6.61 13.35
CA ASN A 64 4.78 -7.31 14.48
C ASN A 64 3.24 -7.15 14.48
N GLU A 65 2.57 -7.87 15.38
CA GLU A 65 1.11 -7.88 15.51
C GLU A 65 0.53 -6.50 15.87
N ARG A 66 1.25 -5.73 16.69
CA ARG A 66 0.82 -4.37 17.04
C ARG A 66 0.76 -3.46 15.81
N ALA A 67 1.75 -3.57 14.92
CA ALA A 67 1.74 -2.84 13.67
C ALA A 67 0.54 -3.22 12.79
N ILE A 68 0.15 -4.50 12.76
CA ILE A 68 -1.04 -4.97 12.04
C ILE A 68 -2.29 -4.31 12.62
N GLN A 69 -2.48 -4.38 13.94
CA GLN A 69 -3.64 -3.76 14.62
C GLN A 69 -3.73 -2.25 14.37
N GLU A 70 -2.63 -1.52 14.53
CA GLU A 70 -2.61 -0.08 14.30
C GLU A 70 -2.88 0.29 12.83
N LYS A 71 -2.37 -0.49 11.87
CA LYS A 71 -2.66 -0.31 10.44
C LYS A 71 -4.12 -0.60 10.13
N ASP A 72 -4.67 -1.62 10.78
CA ASP A 72 -6.06 -2.00 10.64
C ASP A 72 -7.01 -0.87 11.08
N GLU A 73 -6.76 -0.29 12.25
CA GLU A 73 -7.50 0.86 12.78
C GLU A 73 -7.33 2.10 11.89
N TRP A 74 -6.13 2.31 11.36
CA TRP A 74 -5.86 3.40 10.43
C TRP A 74 -6.69 3.28 9.14
N LEU A 75 -6.75 2.07 8.56
CA LEU A 75 -7.54 1.79 7.36
C LEU A 75 -9.04 1.97 7.63
N ASP A 76 -9.52 1.44 8.75
CA ASP A 76 -10.93 1.60 9.17
C ASP A 76 -11.34 3.08 9.25
N LYS A 77 -10.40 3.96 9.62
CA LYS A 77 -10.63 5.40 9.75
C LYS A 77 -10.50 6.20 8.45
N TYR A 78 -9.47 5.95 7.64
CA TYR A 78 -9.09 6.85 6.55
C TYR A 78 -9.27 6.27 5.14
N PHE A 79 -9.18 4.94 5.00
CA PHE A 79 -9.31 4.27 3.71
C PHE A 79 -9.90 2.85 3.89
N PRO A 80 -11.21 2.74 4.12
CA PRO A 80 -11.83 1.47 4.49
C PRO A 80 -11.74 0.44 3.35
N VAL A 81 -10.97 -0.62 3.60
CA VAL A 81 -10.86 -1.81 2.74
C VAL A 81 -11.31 -3.03 3.55
N LYS A 82 -12.00 -4.00 2.95
CA LYS A 82 -12.47 -5.20 3.67
C LYS A 82 -11.29 -5.93 4.36
N LYS A 83 -11.50 -6.49 5.56
CA LYS A 83 -10.41 -7.10 6.35
C LYS A 83 -9.77 -8.27 5.61
N GLU A 84 -10.55 -9.06 4.87
CA GLU A 84 -10.09 -10.16 4.03
C GLU A 84 -9.20 -9.73 2.85
N ASN A 85 -9.24 -8.45 2.47
CA ASN A 85 -8.43 -7.85 1.42
C ASN A 85 -7.18 -7.13 1.97
N ARG A 86 -6.86 -7.29 3.27
CA ARG A 86 -5.69 -6.68 3.91
C ARG A 86 -4.60 -7.74 4.09
N TYR A 87 -3.51 -7.60 3.35
CA TYR A 87 -2.36 -8.49 3.40
C TYR A 87 -1.18 -7.80 4.08
N TYR A 88 -0.74 -8.36 5.20
CA TYR A 88 0.39 -7.85 5.97
C TYR A 88 1.63 -8.73 5.77
N ILE A 89 2.68 -8.14 5.20
CA ILE A 89 3.91 -8.84 4.83
C ILE A 89 4.91 -8.75 5.97
N LYS A 90 5.40 -9.89 6.44
CA LYS A 90 6.29 -9.95 7.60
C LYS A 90 7.64 -9.28 7.32
N TYR A 91 7.88 -8.11 7.92
CA TYR A 91 9.13 -7.38 7.79
C TYR A 91 10.14 -7.79 8.90
N PRO A 92 11.46 -7.86 8.63
CA PRO A 92 12.15 -7.64 7.35
C PRO A 92 12.38 -8.93 6.53
N VAL A 93 11.68 -10.03 6.85
CA VAL A 93 12.05 -11.37 6.37
C VAL A 93 11.35 -11.79 5.08
N ALA A 94 10.12 -11.33 4.83
CA ALA A 94 9.35 -11.71 3.65
C ALA A 94 9.55 -10.70 2.51
N ASP A 95 9.68 -11.21 1.29
CA ASP A 95 9.75 -10.39 0.08
C ASP A 95 8.33 -10.06 -0.41
N LYS A 96 8.00 -8.76 -0.50
CA LYS A 96 6.65 -8.30 -0.87
C LYS A 96 6.23 -8.77 -2.27
N ALA A 97 7.15 -8.82 -3.24
CA ALA A 97 6.82 -9.24 -4.60
C ALA A 97 6.48 -10.74 -4.64
N SER A 98 7.25 -11.58 -3.96
CA SER A 98 6.94 -13.02 -3.82
C SER A 98 5.65 -13.27 -3.04
N GLU A 99 5.32 -12.47 -2.03
CA GLU A 99 4.05 -12.61 -1.32
C GLU A 99 2.86 -12.14 -2.17
N LEU A 100 3.02 -11.08 -2.97
CA LEU A 100 2.01 -10.65 -3.95
C LEU A 100 1.68 -11.79 -4.92
N GLU A 101 2.68 -12.44 -5.51
CA GLU A 101 2.50 -13.59 -6.41
C GLU A 101 1.62 -14.69 -5.79
N LYS A 102 1.92 -15.11 -4.56
CA LYS A 102 1.12 -16.10 -3.83
C LYS A 102 -0.31 -15.66 -3.57
N ILE A 103 -0.52 -14.38 -3.29
CA ILE A 103 -1.87 -13.82 -3.09
C ILE A 103 -2.65 -13.87 -4.41
N LEU A 104 -2.02 -13.50 -5.53
CA LEU A 104 -2.66 -13.54 -6.85
C LEU A 104 -3.05 -14.97 -7.25
N GLU A 105 -2.17 -15.95 -7.02
CA GLU A 105 -2.48 -17.37 -7.23
C GLU A 105 -3.68 -17.82 -6.38
N LYS A 106 -3.69 -17.47 -5.08
CA LYS A 106 -4.79 -17.83 -4.17
C LYS A 106 -6.12 -17.21 -4.58
N LEU A 107 -6.10 -15.99 -5.12
CA LEU A 107 -7.28 -15.27 -5.58
C LEU A 107 -7.66 -15.60 -7.03
N ASN A 108 -6.83 -16.40 -7.73
CA ASN A 108 -6.97 -16.72 -9.15
C ASN A 108 -7.06 -15.45 -10.03
N LEU A 109 -6.14 -14.50 -9.80
CA LEU A 109 -6.07 -13.23 -10.52
C LEU A 109 -4.98 -13.24 -11.59
N ASN A 110 -5.32 -12.71 -12.78
CA ASN A 110 -4.36 -12.53 -13.87
C ASN A 110 -3.51 -11.26 -13.62
N TYR A 111 -2.22 -11.33 -13.95
CA TYR A 111 -1.28 -10.22 -13.73
C TYR A 111 -1.67 -8.94 -14.48
N GLU A 112 -2.24 -9.09 -15.68
CA GLU A 112 -2.70 -7.97 -16.51
C GLU A 112 -3.86 -7.18 -15.89
N ASP A 113 -4.59 -7.76 -14.94
CA ASP A 113 -5.70 -7.12 -14.21
C ASP A 113 -5.30 -6.52 -12.87
N VAL A 114 -4.01 -6.60 -12.53
CA VAL A 114 -3.46 -6.14 -11.26
C VAL A 114 -2.70 -4.84 -11.46
N VAL A 115 -2.89 -3.92 -10.51
CA VAL A 115 -2.09 -2.70 -10.38
C VAL A 115 -1.47 -2.68 -8.99
N LEU A 116 -0.17 -2.44 -8.89
CA LEU A 116 0.50 -2.16 -7.62
C LEU A 116 0.80 -0.66 -7.48
N ILE A 117 0.48 -0.09 -6.31
CA ILE A 117 0.89 1.27 -5.92
C ILE A 117 1.79 1.16 -4.69
N ASP A 118 3.05 1.54 -4.82
CA ASP A 118 4.10 1.39 -3.79
C ASP A 118 5.16 2.49 -3.98
N ASP A 119 5.78 2.98 -2.90
CA ASP A 119 6.84 4.00 -2.95
C ASP A 119 8.25 3.39 -3.08
N HIS A 120 8.41 2.11 -2.76
CA HIS A 120 9.71 1.42 -2.83
C HIS A 120 10.05 0.96 -4.25
N HIS A 121 11.02 1.63 -4.86
CA HIS A 121 11.46 1.40 -6.24
C HIS A 121 11.91 -0.05 -6.53
N ASP A 122 12.54 -0.73 -5.57
CA ASP A 122 12.97 -2.11 -5.77
C ASP A 122 11.79 -3.08 -5.82
N ILE A 123 10.71 -2.79 -5.08
CA ILE A 123 9.46 -3.56 -5.15
C ILE A 123 8.80 -3.29 -6.49
N LEU A 124 8.63 -2.03 -6.87
CA LEU A 124 8.06 -1.64 -8.16
C LEU A 124 8.76 -2.34 -9.33
N LYS A 125 10.11 -2.32 -9.37
CA LYS A 125 10.90 -2.98 -10.43
C LYS A 125 10.72 -4.50 -10.46
N LYS A 126 10.65 -5.15 -9.28
CA LYS A 126 10.44 -6.61 -9.20
C LYS A 126 9.06 -6.98 -9.73
N VAL A 127 8.03 -6.25 -9.31
CA VAL A 127 6.63 -6.53 -9.67
C VAL A 127 6.36 -6.18 -11.13
N GLU A 128 6.94 -5.09 -11.66
CA GLU A 128 6.86 -4.75 -13.09
C GLU A 128 7.43 -5.86 -13.98
N ARG A 129 8.55 -6.49 -13.57
CA ARG A 129 9.14 -7.62 -14.31
C ARG A 129 8.26 -8.87 -14.33
N MET A 130 7.29 -8.98 -13.42
CA MET A 130 6.28 -10.04 -13.46
C MET A 130 5.20 -9.77 -14.53
N GLY A 131 5.17 -8.56 -15.13
CA GLY A 131 4.12 -8.16 -16.08
C GLY A 131 2.93 -7.44 -15.43
N ILE A 132 3.06 -7.07 -14.15
CA ILE A 132 2.04 -6.33 -13.41
C ILE A 132 2.25 -4.82 -13.64
N GLN A 133 1.16 -4.08 -13.80
CA GLN A 133 1.21 -2.62 -13.90
C GLN A 133 1.57 -2.01 -12.55
N VAL A 134 2.55 -1.11 -12.50
CA VAL A 134 3.00 -0.50 -11.23
C VAL A 134 3.00 1.03 -11.28
N TYR A 135 2.77 1.65 -10.13
CA TYR A 135 2.82 3.10 -9.97
C TYR A 135 3.47 3.52 -8.66
N HIS A 136 4.41 4.46 -8.76
CA HIS A 136 4.81 5.28 -7.63
C HIS A 136 3.70 6.31 -7.31
N PRO A 137 3.48 6.70 -6.03
CA PRO A 137 2.45 7.68 -5.65
C PRO A 137 2.50 9.00 -6.45
N SER A 138 3.69 9.49 -6.80
CA SER A 138 3.83 10.68 -7.65
C SER A 138 3.17 10.53 -9.01
N ARG A 139 3.23 9.35 -9.64
CA ARG A 139 2.57 9.09 -10.92
C ARG A 139 1.06 9.00 -10.78
N ILE A 140 0.57 8.50 -9.65
CA ILE A 140 -0.87 8.52 -9.33
C ILE A 140 -1.39 9.95 -9.24
N ILE A 141 -0.66 10.83 -8.57
CA ILE A 141 -1.02 12.26 -8.46
C ILE A 141 -1.06 12.91 -9.85
N SER A 142 0.00 12.77 -10.66
CA SER A 142 0.01 13.38 -12.01
C SER A 142 -1.12 12.88 -12.90
N ARG A 143 -1.46 11.59 -12.83
CA ARG A 143 -2.60 11.04 -13.60
C ARG A 143 -3.95 11.58 -13.14
N TYR A 144 -4.08 11.89 -11.85
CA TYR A 144 -5.28 12.53 -11.33
C TYR A 144 -5.41 13.98 -11.82
N GLU A 145 -4.31 14.73 -11.82
CA GLU A 145 -4.27 16.09 -12.37
C GLU A 145 -4.63 16.12 -13.87
N GLU A 146 -4.10 15.18 -14.67
CA GLU A 146 -4.44 15.01 -16.09
C GLU A 146 -5.96 14.81 -16.36
N ILE A 147 -6.72 14.34 -15.36
CA ILE A 147 -8.18 14.18 -15.45
C ILE A 147 -8.89 15.46 -15.04
N LEU A 148 -8.39 16.18 -14.03
CA LEU A 148 -9.01 17.43 -13.56
C LEU A 148 -8.85 18.58 -14.55
N GLU A 149 -7.82 18.54 -15.40
CA GLU A 149 -7.57 19.54 -16.45
C GLU A 149 -8.44 19.34 -17.71
N LYS A 150 -9.25 18.28 -17.78
CA LYS A 150 -10.15 17.97 -18.89
C LYS A 150 -11.60 18.30 -18.56
#